data_AF-A0A7K3IZQ7-F1
#
_entry.id   AF-A0A7K3IZQ7-F1
#
_cell.length_a   1.000
_cell.length_b   1.000
_cell.length_c   1.000
_cell.angle_alpha   90.00
_cell.angle_beta   90.00
_cell.angle_gamma   90.00
#
_symmetry.space_group_name_H-M   'P 1'
#
loop_
_entity.id
_entity.type
_entity.pdbx_description
1 polymer ?
#
loop_
_entity_poly.entity_id
_entity_poly.type
_entity_poly.pdbx_seq_one_letter_code
_entity_poly.pdbx_strand_id
1 'polypeptide(L)'
;LIENHYRFITSVAAMHPGLEFLDTTVEDAGENIFRVSLKIHNKGIFATCTEAGESNMWTRIMRLSLETGKNQKFLSGQPVQRISRLEGGASAEFSWLIMGRGTVRITAGAVNTGLINTSVELK
;
A
#
# COMPACT_ATOMS: atom_id res chain seq x y z
N LEU A 1 -18.20 -34.75 -7.27
CA LEU A 1 -18.89 -33.44 -7.26
C LEU A 1 -18.33 -32.52 -6.18
N ILE A 2 -18.38 -32.92 -4.90
CA ILE A 2 -17.84 -32.13 -3.76
C ILE A 2 -16.38 -31.73 -3.97
N GLU A 3 -15.53 -32.66 -4.40
CA GLU A 3 -14.11 -32.40 -4.64
C GLU A 3 -13.86 -31.37 -5.76
N ASN A 4 -14.65 -31.40 -6.84
CA ASN A 4 -14.53 -30.45 -7.95
C ASN A 4 -14.92 -29.03 -7.51
N HIS A 5 -16.01 -28.89 -6.75
CA HIS A 5 -16.42 -27.60 -6.20
C HIS A 5 -15.39 -27.07 -5.20
N TYR A 6 -14.84 -27.93 -4.35
CA TYR A 6 -13.77 -27.56 -3.42
C TYR A 6 -12.52 -27.06 -4.15
N ARG A 7 -12.05 -27.78 -5.17
CA ARG A 7 -10.91 -27.38 -6.00
C ARG A 7 -11.15 -26.04 -6.69
N PHE A 8 -12.37 -25.80 -7.18
CA PHE A 8 -12.73 -24.52 -7.78
C PHE A 8 -12.72 -23.38 -6.77
N ILE A 9 -13.35 -23.56 -5.60
CA ILE A 9 -13.39 -22.50 -4.57
C ILE A 9 -11.98 -22.17 -4.08
N THR A 10 -11.15 -23.19 -3.84
CA THR A 10 -9.77 -22.99 -3.39
C THR A 10 -8.89 -22.34 -4.44
N SER A 11 -9.03 -22.71 -5.72
CA SER A 11 -8.28 -22.06 -6.79
C SER A 11 -8.69 -20.59 -6.98
N VAL A 12 -10.00 -20.29 -6.92
CA VAL A 12 -10.49 -18.91 -6.98
C VAL A 12 -10.03 -18.09 -5.77
N ALA A 13 -10.06 -18.66 -4.57
CA ALA A 13 -9.57 -17.99 -3.37
C ALA A 13 -8.07 -17.69 -3.46
N ALA A 14 -7.26 -18.59 -4.04
CA ALA A 14 -5.83 -18.35 -4.23
C ALA A 14 -5.54 -17.16 -5.16
N MET A 15 -6.44 -16.85 -6.10
CA MET A 15 -6.32 -15.71 -7.02
C MET A 15 -6.63 -14.34 -6.40
N HIS A 16 -7.01 -14.29 -5.11
CA HIS A 16 -7.33 -13.05 -4.41
C HIS A 16 -6.22 -11.98 -4.54
N PRO A 17 -6.58 -10.68 -4.51
CA PRO A 17 -5.59 -9.61 -4.52
C PRO A 17 -4.75 -9.69 -3.24
N GLY A 18 -3.43 -9.60 -3.40
CA GLY A 18 -2.48 -9.61 -2.30
C GLY A 18 -1.53 -8.43 -2.45
N LEU A 19 -1.29 -7.70 -1.37
CA LEU A 19 -0.40 -6.55 -1.40
C LEU A 19 0.99 -6.90 -0.87
N GLU A 20 1.98 -6.26 -1.47
CA GLU A 20 3.36 -6.33 -1.03
C GLU A 20 4.03 -4.96 -1.19
N PHE A 21 4.95 -4.65 -0.28
CA PHE A 21 5.81 -3.48 -0.38
C PHE A 21 7.10 -3.89 -1.08
N LEU A 22 7.40 -3.23 -2.19
CA LEU A 22 8.64 -3.36 -2.95
C LEU A 22 9.45 -2.07 -2.87
N ASP A 23 10.75 -2.16 -3.13
CA ASP A 23 11.65 -1.01 -3.33
C ASP A 23 11.51 0.09 -2.27
N THR A 24 11.50 -0.28 -0.99
CA THR A 24 11.46 0.70 0.10
C THR A 24 12.83 1.36 0.21
N THR A 25 12.93 2.63 -0.20
CA THR A 25 14.18 3.40 -0.15
C THR A 25 14.03 4.63 0.72
N VAL A 26 15.13 4.99 1.39
CA VAL A 26 15.26 6.21 2.18
C VAL A 26 16.46 6.96 1.65
N GLU A 27 16.22 8.13 1.09
CA GLU A 27 17.27 9.04 0.62
C GLU A 27 17.40 10.21 1.60
N ASP A 28 18.61 10.51 2.05
CA ASP A 28 18.88 11.74 2.81
C ASP A 28 19.03 12.90 1.82
N ALA A 29 18.10 13.85 1.91
CA ALA A 29 18.08 15.06 1.08
C ALA A 29 18.86 16.22 1.74
N GLY A 30 19.49 16.00 2.89
CA GLY A 30 20.22 17.00 3.67
C GLY A 30 19.33 17.73 4.67
N GLU A 31 19.95 18.48 5.57
CA GLU A 31 19.25 19.30 6.59
C GLU A 31 18.22 18.54 7.44
N ASN A 32 18.49 17.25 7.73
CA ASN A 32 17.58 16.38 8.49
C ASN A 32 16.25 16.12 7.74
N ILE A 33 16.28 16.17 6.41
CA ILE A 33 15.16 15.86 5.51
C ILE A 33 15.43 14.52 4.82
N PHE A 34 14.47 13.61 4.93
CA PHE A 34 14.52 12.30 4.32
C PHE A 34 13.40 12.15 3.30
N ARG A 35 13.74 11.64 2.13
CA ARG A 35 12.78 11.17 1.14
C ARG A 35 12.56 9.68 1.33
N VAL A 36 11.33 9.30 1.66
CA VAL A 36 10.92 7.90 1.75
C VAL A 36 10.15 7.56 0.48
N SER A 37 10.65 6.61 -0.29
CA SER A 37 10.00 6.10 -1.48
C SER A 37 9.64 4.63 -1.31
N LEU A 38 8.50 4.24 -1.87
CA LEU A 38 7.92 2.92 -1.69
C LEU A 38 7.12 2.54 -2.93
N LYS A 39 7.27 1.30 -3.38
CA LYS A 39 6.37 0.70 -4.36
C LYS A 39 5.38 -0.23 -3.66
N ILE A 40 4.09 -0.09 -3.96
CA ILE A 40 3.06 -1.07 -3.61
C ILE A 40 2.78 -1.92 -4.83
N HIS A 41 2.87 -3.23 -4.67
CA HIS A 41 2.63 -4.21 -5.72
C HIS A 41 1.43 -5.10 -5.38
N ASN A 42 0.56 -5.34 -6.36
CA ASN A 42 -0.48 -6.36 -6.24
C ASN A 42 0.04 -7.68 -6.80
N LYS A 43 0.46 -8.60 -5.93
CA LYS A 43 0.93 -9.93 -6.33
C LYS A 43 -0.20 -10.88 -6.77
N GLY A 44 -1.45 -10.50 -6.51
CA GLY A 44 -2.62 -11.30 -6.89
C GLY A 44 -2.97 -11.15 -8.36
N ILE A 45 -3.83 -12.04 -8.87
CA ILE A 45 -4.34 -11.95 -10.24
C ILE A 45 -5.53 -11.01 -10.32
N PHE A 46 -6.38 -11.00 -9.29
CA PHE A 46 -7.50 -10.07 -9.22
C PHE A 46 -7.05 -8.67 -8.86
N ALA A 47 -7.79 -7.69 -9.37
CA ALA A 47 -7.60 -6.30 -9.03
C ALA A 47 -8.01 -6.00 -7.58
N THR A 48 -7.45 -4.93 -7.03
CA THR A 48 -7.75 -4.48 -5.66
C THR A 48 -9.16 -3.91 -5.50
N CYS A 49 -9.88 -3.61 -6.59
CA CYS A 49 -11.31 -3.34 -6.57
C CYS A 49 -11.96 -3.69 -7.92
N THR A 50 -13.29 -3.76 -7.93
CA THR A 50 -14.06 -3.91 -9.17
C THR A 50 -14.03 -2.61 -9.98
N GLU A 51 -14.09 -2.72 -11.31
CA GLU A 51 -14.10 -1.56 -12.21
C GLU A 51 -15.28 -0.62 -11.91
N ALA A 52 -16.48 -1.16 -11.70
CA ALA A 52 -17.64 -0.37 -11.28
C ALA A 52 -17.45 0.30 -9.90
N GLY A 53 -16.62 -0.30 -9.02
CA GLY A 53 -16.30 0.25 -7.71
C GLY A 53 -15.34 1.43 -7.77
N GLU A 54 -14.49 1.52 -8.79
CA GLU A 54 -13.50 2.59 -8.97
C GLU A 54 -14.14 3.96 -9.22
N SER A 55 -15.18 4.02 -10.05
CA SER A 55 -15.92 5.26 -10.34
C SER A 55 -16.82 5.71 -9.16
N ASN A 56 -17.07 4.82 -8.20
CA ASN A 56 -17.98 5.10 -7.09
C ASN A 56 -17.25 5.73 -5.89
N MET A 57 -17.60 6.99 -5.60
CA MET A 57 -17.04 7.79 -4.50
C MET A 57 -17.22 7.17 -3.10
N TRP A 58 -18.20 6.28 -2.91
CA TRP A 58 -18.46 5.62 -1.62
C TRP A 58 -17.74 4.28 -1.46
N THR A 59 -17.17 3.74 -2.53
CA THR A 59 -16.40 2.50 -2.43
C THR A 59 -15.19 2.72 -1.55
N ARG A 60 -15.01 1.86 -0.55
CA ARG A 60 -13.79 1.83 0.27
C ARG A 60 -12.64 1.25 -0.54
N ILE A 61 -12.06 2.09 -1.38
CA ILE A 61 -10.82 1.78 -2.11
C ILE A 61 -9.63 1.74 -1.15
N MET A 62 -8.52 1.22 -1.66
CA MET A 62 -7.31 1.01 -0.89
C MET A 62 -6.81 2.31 -0.28
N ARG A 63 -6.41 2.25 0.99
CA ARG A 63 -5.89 3.39 1.74
C ARG A 63 -4.42 3.14 2.04
N LEU A 64 -3.60 4.14 1.76
CA LEU A 64 -2.23 4.23 2.18
C LEU A 64 -2.11 5.36 3.20
N SER A 65 -1.60 5.03 4.38
CA SER A 65 -1.36 5.99 5.46
C SER A 65 0.07 5.89 5.96
N LEU A 66 0.66 7.05 6.18
CA LEU A 66 1.97 7.23 6.75
C LEU A 66 1.83 7.97 8.08
N GLU A 67 2.30 7.35 9.15
CA GLU A 67 2.32 7.89 10.51
C GLU A 67 3.76 8.22 10.89
N THR A 68 3.97 9.46 11.37
CA THR A 68 5.27 9.97 11.79
C THR A 68 5.38 9.95 13.33
N GLY A 69 6.61 9.83 13.84
CA GLY A 69 6.90 9.84 15.28
C GLY A 69 6.82 11.25 15.92
N LYS A 70 6.95 11.31 17.25
CA LYS A 70 6.69 12.53 18.06
C LYS A 70 7.58 13.75 17.78
N ASN A 71 8.63 13.65 16.96
CA ASN A 71 9.53 14.76 16.59
C ASN A 71 9.77 14.86 15.07
N GLN A 72 8.89 14.27 14.28
CA GLN A 72 9.00 14.28 12.82
C GLN A 72 7.95 15.22 12.23
N LYS A 73 8.35 16.01 11.24
CA LYS A 73 7.46 16.92 10.52
C LYS A 73 7.31 16.44 9.09
N PHE A 74 6.07 16.29 8.67
CA PHE A 74 5.75 15.99 7.28
C PHE A 74 5.92 17.26 6.42
N LEU A 75 6.74 17.19 5.37
CA LEU A 75 7.02 18.32 4.49
C LEU A 75 6.26 18.22 3.17
N SER A 76 6.21 17.03 2.55
CA SER A 76 5.62 16.86 1.23
C SER A 76 5.09 15.44 0.99
N GLY A 77 4.10 15.34 0.10
CA GLY A 77 3.34 14.14 -0.22
C GLY A 77 1.95 14.17 0.41
N GLN A 78 1.22 13.05 0.35
CA GLN A 78 -0.05 12.88 1.05
C GLN A 78 0.12 11.88 2.20
N PRO A 79 -0.08 12.29 3.47
CA PRO A 79 0.09 11.39 4.61
C PRO A 79 -1.00 10.31 4.63
N VAL A 80 -2.18 10.62 4.11
CA VAL A 80 -3.23 9.65 3.85
C VAL A 80 -3.70 9.85 2.42
N GLN A 81 -3.59 8.80 1.61
CA GLN A 81 -4.06 8.80 0.23
C GLN A 81 -4.90 7.56 -0.05
N ARG A 82 -5.90 7.76 -0.90
CA ARG A 82 -6.69 6.68 -1.46
C ARG A 82 -6.08 6.30 -2.79
N ILE A 83 -5.82 5.01 -2.98
CA ILE A 83 -5.19 4.49 -4.17
C ILE A 83 -6.30 3.94 -5.05
N SER A 84 -6.25 4.31 -6.34
CA SER A 84 -7.15 3.81 -7.38
C SER A 84 -6.95 2.31 -7.60
N ARG A 85 -7.75 1.74 -8.50
CA ARG A 85 -7.69 0.31 -8.79
C ARG A 85 -6.28 -0.09 -9.21
N LEU A 86 -5.71 -1.07 -8.52
CA LEU A 86 -4.47 -1.74 -8.96
C LEU A 86 -4.85 -3.06 -9.59
N GLU A 87 -4.47 -3.24 -10.85
CA GLU A 87 -4.65 -4.51 -11.56
C GLU A 87 -3.76 -5.61 -10.98
N GLY A 88 -4.00 -6.87 -11.36
CA GLY A 88 -3.13 -7.98 -10.98
C GLY A 88 -1.73 -7.79 -11.56
N GLY A 89 -0.70 -7.89 -10.73
CA GLY A 89 0.70 -7.62 -11.11
C GLY A 89 1.05 -6.13 -11.29
N ALA A 90 0.09 -5.22 -11.14
CA ALA A 90 0.37 -3.79 -11.24
C ALA A 90 1.07 -3.26 -9.98
N SER A 91 1.82 -2.16 -10.15
CA SER A 91 2.49 -1.49 -9.05
C SER A 91 2.25 0.01 -9.08
N ALA A 92 2.20 0.64 -7.92
CA ALA A 92 2.16 2.09 -7.77
C ALA A 92 3.29 2.57 -6.85
N GLU A 93 3.93 3.67 -7.23
CA GLU A 93 5.05 4.27 -6.49
C GLU A 93 4.57 5.49 -5.73
N PHE A 94 5.07 5.64 -4.51
CA PHE A 94 4.74 6.72 -3.61
C PHE A 94 6.00 7.26 -2.96
N SER A 95 6.06 8.58 -2.81
CA SER A 95 7.18 9.28 -2.20
C SER A 95 6.71 10.33 -1.21
N TRP A 96 7.40 10.44 -0.09
CA TRP A 96 7.15 11.44 0.95
C TRP A 96 8.44 12.12 1.35
N LEU A 97 8.34 13.40 1.74
CA LEU A 97 9.44 14.12 2.39
C LEU A 97 9.11 14.35 3.86
N ILE A 98 10.01 13.88 4.72
CA ILE A 98 9.86 13.89 6.17
C ILE A 98 11.10 14.54 6.77
N MET A 99 10.89 15.54 7.61
CA MET A 99 11.95 16.18 8.39
C MET A 99 12.00 15.56 9.77
N GLY A 100 13.19 15.12 10.20
CA GLY A 100 13.41 14.54 11.52
C GLY A 100 13.74 13.04 11.49
N ARG A 101 14.70 12.67 12.32
CA ARG A 101 15.07 11.27 12.60
C ARG A 101 14.00 10.56 13.42
N GLY A 102 13.89 9.25 13.22
CA GLY A 102 12.95 8.39 13.94
C GLY A 102 12.26 7.37 13.05
N THR A 103 11.32 6.63 13.61
CA THR A 103 10.60 5.57 12.90
C THR A 103 9.31 6.10 12.28
N VAL A 104 9.13 5.82 11.00
CA VAL A 104 7.91 6.10 10.24
C VAL A 104 7.18 4.79 10.00
N ARG A 105 5.87 4.78 10.24
CA ARG A 105 5.03 3.60 10.00
C ARG A 105 4.18 3.83 8.76
N ILE A 106 4.27 2.91 7.81
CA ILE A 106 3.49 2.92 6.58
C ILE A 106 2.51 1.76 6.64
N THR A 107 1.24 2.05 6.39
CA THR A 107 0.15 1.08 6.37
C THR A 107 -0.56 1.20 5.04
N ALA A 108 -0.71 0.08 4.32
CA ALA A 108 -1.46 0.02 3.08
C ALA A 108 -2.48 -1.11 3.15
N GLY A 109 -3.69 -0.88 2.66
CA GLY A 109 -4.65 -1.96 2.54
C GLY A 109 -6.08 -1.53 2.31
N ALA A 110 -6.90 -2.55 2.06
CA ALA A 110 -8.34 -2.48 1.92
C ALA A 110 -8.96 -3.73 2.58
N VAL A 111 -10.26 -3.70 2.85
CA VAL A 111 -10.95 -4.82 3.51
C VAL A 111 -10.87 -6.11 2.70
N ASN A 112 -10.82 -6.00 1.38
CA ASN A 112 -10.78 -7.12 0.44
C ASN A 112 -9.36 -7.62 0.10
N THR A 113 -8.32 -6.81 0.30
CA THR A 113 -6.92 -7.16 0.00
C THR A 113 -6.10 -7.50 1.25
N GLY A 114 -6.67 -7.25 2.43
CA GLY A 114 -5.93 -7.26 3.69
C GLY A 114 -5.18 -5.95 3.96
N LEU A 115 -4.56 -5.89 5.14
CA LEU A 115 -3.76 -4.77 5.64
C LEU A 115 -2.29 -5.20 5.77
N ILE A 116 -1.39 -4.46 5.14
CA ILE A 116 0.06 -4.62 5.26
C ILE A 116 0.65 -3.40 5.93
N ASN A 117 1.62 -3.64 6.83
CA ASN A 117 2.29 -2.58 7.58
C ASN A 117 3.80 -2.76 7.44
N THR A 118 4.53 -1.67 7.26
CA THR A 118 5.99 -1.64 7.33
C THR A 118 6.45 -0.47 8.18
N SER A 119 7.59 -0.62 8.84
CA SER A 119 8.22 0.41 9.66
C SER A 119 9.59 0.72 9.08
N VAL A 120 9.88 1.98 8.85
CA VAL A 120 11.13 2.46 8.26
C VAL A 120 11.81 3.40 9.25
N GLU A 121 13.08 3.14 9.56
CA GLU A 121 13.89 4.03 10.39
C GLU A 121 14.61 5.08 9.55
N LEU A 122 14.44 6.36 9.92
CA LEU A 122 15.17 7.49 9.36
C LEU A 122 16.37 7.80 10.28
N LYS A 123 17.59 7.56 9.78
CA LYS A 123 18.86 7.71 10.51
C LYS A 123 19.60 8.95 10.03
#